data_AF-A0A7W3TAE9-F1
#
_entry.id   AF-A0A7W3TAE9-F1
#
_cell.length_a   1.000
_cell.length_b   1.000
_cell.length_c   1.000
_cell.angle_alpha   90.00
_cell.angle_beta   90.00
_cell.angle_gamma   90.00
#
_symmetry.space_group_name_H-M   'P 1'
#
loop_
_entity.id
_entity.type
_entity.pdbx_description
1 polymer ?
#
loop_
_entity_poly.entity_id
_entity_poly.type
_entity_poly.pdbx_seq_one_letter_code
_entity_poly.pdbx_strand_id
1 'polypeptide(L)'
;MAEVAERTGQHWGRQVVAKVPIETLRQINKILGKNFVTKYGTKQGIIVLGRVAPFGIGAVIGGGANAAIATFTVRAARRAFGPPPASWPETVCDDAPPVSEDPPV
;
A
#
# COMPACT_ATOMS: atom_id res chain seq x y z
N MET A 1 45.77 14.28 24.82
CA MET A 1 44.64 15.19 25.11
C MET A 1 43.28 14.47 25.09
N ALA A 2 42.98 13.60 24.12
CA ALA A 2 41.71 12.87 24.02
C ALA A 2 41.39 11.93 25.20
N GLU A 3 42.40 11.25 25.74
CA GLU A 3 42.21 10.25 26.81
C GLU A 3 41.75 10.86 28.15
N VAL A 4 42.13 12.10 28.44
CA VAL A 4 41.69 12.83 29.64
C VAL A 4 40.23 13.24 29.51
N ALA A 5 39.82 13.69 28.32
CA ALA A 5 38.42 14.02 28.03
C ALA A 5 37.52 12.78 28.07
N GLU A 6 38.00 11.65 27.57
CA GLU A 6 37.28 10.37 27.60
C GLU A 6 37.08 9.85 29.03
N ARG A 7 38.15 9.78 29.83
CA ARG A 7 38.05 9.31 31.23
C ARG A 7 37.19 10.24 32.09
N THR A 8 37.27 11.54 31.87
CA THR A 8 36.46 12.53 32.59
C THR A 8 34.99 12.43 32.16
N GLY A 9 34.69 12.34 30.86
CA GLY A 9 33.32 12.16 30.37
C GLY A 9 32.67 10.89 30.89
N GLN A 10 33.42 9.78 30.94
CA GLN A 10 32.93 8.49 31.44
C GLN A 10 32.66 8.48 32.96
N HIS A 11 33.44 9.22 33.74
CA HIS A 11 33.26 9.30 35.20
C HIS A 11 32.05 10.16 35.58
N TRP A 12 31.87 11.29 34.91
CA TRP A 12 30.73 12.18 35.12
C TRP A 12 29.42 11.57 34.58
N GLY A 13 29.47 10.90 33.43
CA GLY A 13 28.32 10.17 32.86
C GLY A 13 27.79 9.08 33.80
N ARG A 14 28.69 8.31 34.44
CA ARG A 14 28.30 7.27 35.41
C ARG A 14 27.63 7.85 36.65
N GLN A 15 28.14 8.96 37.19
CA GLN A 15 27.56 9.59 38.38
C GLN A 15 26.21 10.25 38.10
N VAL A 16 26.03 10.83 36.92
CA VAL A 16 24.75 11.42 36.50
C VAL A 16 23.72 10.32 36.28
N VAL A 17 24.06 9.27 35.51
CA VAL A 17 23.15 8.14 35.27
C VAL A 17 22.79 7.42 36.57
N ALA A 18 23.73 7.27 37.51
CA ALA A 18 23.48 6.65 38.81
C ALA A 18 22.56 7.46 39.73
N LYS A 19 22.47 8.79 39.53
CA LYS A 19 21.60 9.67 40.32
C LYS A 19 20.26 9.96 39.66
N VAL A 20 20.06 9.61 38.39
CA VAL A 20 18.75 9.74 37.74
C VAL A 20 17.87 8.56 38.18
N PRO A 21 16.76 8.80 38.88
CA PRO A 21 15.84 7.74 39.27
C PRO A 21 15.22 7.09 38.03
N ILE A 22 15.11 5.75 38.02
CA ILE A 22 14.45 4.98 36.96
C ILE A 22 13.02 5.50 36.70
N GLU A 23 12.35 6.00 37.73
CA GLU A 23 11.01 6.57 37.63
C GLU A 23 10.99 7.89 36.85
N THR A 24 12.02 8.73 36.97
CA THR A 24 12.18 9.95 36.17
C THR A 24 12.46 9.60 34.71
N LEU A 25 13.27 8.57 34.44
CA LEU A 25 13.47 8.06 33.07
C LEU A 25 12.17 7.56 32.46
N ARG A 26 11.32 6.87 33.24
CA ARG A 26 10.00 6.41 32.80
C ARG A 26 9.04 7.56 32.52
N GLN A 27 9.00 8.59 33.38
CA GLN A 27 8.19 9.79 33.16
C GLN A 27 8.63 10.55 31.90
N ILE A 28 9.95 10.73 31.71
CA ILE A 28 10.50 11.35 30.51
C ILE A 28 10.10 10.55 29.28
N ASN A 29 10.24 9.22 29.28
CA ASN A 29 9.83 8.40 28.13
C ASN A 29 8.33 8.50 27.83
N LYS A 30 7.48 8.58 28.86
CA LYS A 30 6.03 8.70 28.69
C LYS A 30 5.61 10.03 28.05
N ILE A 31 6.27 11.13 28.44
CA ILE A 31 5.98 12.47 27.94
C ILE A 31 6.66 12.69 26.58
N LEU A 32 7.93 12.30 26.47
CA LEU A 32 8.72 12.45 25.26
C LEU A 32 8.16 11.55 24.17
N GLY A 33 7.84 10.29 24.46
CA GLY A 33 7.25 9.35 23.49
C GLY A 33 5.97 9.89 22.85
N LYS A 34 5.01 10.37 23.65
CA LYS A 34 3.76 10.96 23.12
C LYS A 34 4.03 12.19 22.25
N ASN A 35 4.88 13.09 22.70
CA ASN A 35 5.20 14.32 21.96
C ASN A 35 6.09 14.07 20.75
N PHE A 36 6.92 13.02 20.76
CA PHE A 36 7.77 12.64 19.64
C PHE A 36 6.91 12.03 18.53
N VAL A 37 5.97 11.14 18.90
CA VAL A 37 5.01 10.55 17.96
C VAL A 37 4.11 11.62 17.35
N THR A 38 3.57 12.56 18.12
CA THR A 38 2.77 13.64 17.52
C THR A 38 3.63 14.64 16.75
N LYS A 39 4.77 15.11 17.26
CA LYS A 39 5.57 16.15 16.58
C LYS A 39 6.30 15.64 15.34
N TYR A 40 6.84 14.43 15.37
CA TYR A 40 7.55 13.83 14.25
C TYR A 40 6.65 12.94 13.38
N GLY A 41 5.69 12.24 13.98
CA GLY A 41 4.71 11.45 13.22
C GLY A 41 3.79 12.32 12.37
N THR A 42 3.46 13.55 12.78
CA THR A 42 2.72 14.48 11.90
C THR A 42 3.61 15.02 10.77
N LYS A 43 4.89 15.34 11.05
CA LYS A 43 5.83 15.83 10.02
C LYS A 43 6.21 14.76 9.00
N GLN A 44 6.49 13.53 9.43
CA GLN A 44 6.74 12.39 8.54
C GLN A 44 5.44 11.86 7.91
N GLY A 45 4.32 11.95 8.63
CA GLY A 45 3.00 11.57 8.13
C GLY A 45 2.54 12.43 6.95
N ILE A 46 2.79 13.74 6.97
CA ILE A 46 2.48 14.63 5.83
C ILE A 46 3.28 14.24 4.58
N ILE A 47 4.54 13.83 4.73
CA ILE A 47 5.38 13.43 3.58
C ILE A 47 4.87 12.12 2.96
N VAL A 48 4.51 11.14 3.78
CA VAL A 48 3.95 9.86 3.29
C VAL A 48 2.56 10.08 2.69
N LEU A 49 1.70 10.87 3.34
CA LEU A 49 0.35 11.16 2.85
C LEU A 49 0.38 11.97 1.55
N GLY A 50 1.31 12.92 1.42
CA GLY A 50 1.54 13.67 0.19
C GLY A 50 1.98 12.81 -0.99
N ARG A 51 2.64 11.66 -0.74
CA ARG A 51 3.00 10.69 -1.78
C ARG A 51 1.84 9.79 -2.20
N VAL A 52 0.86 9.53 -1.33
CA VAL A 52 -0.31 8.69 -1.63
C VAL A 52 -1.47 9.50 -2.22
N ALA A 53 -1.56 10.80 -1.91
CA ALA A 53 -2.55 11.71 -2.48
C ALA A 53 -2.66 11.65 -4.03
N PRO A 54 -1.57 11.69 -4.83
CA PRO A 54 -1.68 11.59 -6.28
C PRO A 54 -2.20 10.22 -6.76
N PHE A 55 -1.92 9.13 -6.04
CA PHE A 55 -2.50 7.83 -6.36
C PHE A 55 -4.01 7.80 -6.11
N GLY A 56 -4.49 8.44 -5.04
CA GLY A 56 -5.92 8.57 -4.77
C GLY A 56 -6.65 9.34 -5.87
N ILE A 57 -6.07 10.46 -6.31
CA ILE A 57 -6.62 11.27 -7.41
C ILE A 57 -6.64 10.46 -8.72
N GLY A 58 -5.53 9.80 -9.05
CA GLY A 58 -5.42 8.96 -10.24
C GLY A 58 -6.41 7.79 -10.23
N ALA A 59 -6.66 7.17 -9.07
CA ALA A 59 -7.62 6.08 -8.94
C ALA A 59 -9.07 6.55 -9.16
N VAL A 60 -9.44 7.72 -8.63
CA VAL A 60 -10.79 8.29 -8.83
C VAL A 60 -11.00 8.65 -10.30
N ILE A 61 -10.05 9.37 -10.91
CA ILE A 61 -10.16 9.81 -12.30
C ILE A 61 -10.11 8.61 -13.24
N GLY A 62 -9.12 7.71 -13.09
CA GLY A 62 -8.95 6.54 -13.93
C GLY A 62 -10.09 5.53 -13.78
N GLY A 63 -10.52 5.26 -12.56
CA GLY A 63 -11.65 4.38 -12.27
C GLY A 63 -12.96 4.93 -12.82
N GLY A 64 -13.22 6.23 -12.61
CA GLY A 64 -14.42 6.90 -13.12
C GLY A 64 -14.47 6.94 -14.65
N ALA A 65 -13.36 7.30 -15.30
CA ALA A 65 -13.28 7.32 -16.76
C ALA A 65 -13.48 5.93 -17.38
N ASN A 66 -12.81 4.91 -16.83
CA ASN A 66 -12.95 3.53 -17.31
C ASN A 66 -14.39 3.00 -17.15
N ALA A 67 -15.02 3.27 -16.00
CA ALA A 67 -16.41 2.88 -15.76
C ALA A 67 -17.40 3.58 -16.70
N ALA A 68 -17.18 4.87 -16.99
CA ALA A 68 -18.00 5.63 -17.93
C ALA A 68 -17.92 5.02 -19.34
N ILE A 69 -16.70 4.76 -19.83
CA ILE A 69 -16.47 4.15 -21.15
C ILE A 69 -17.16 2.78 -21.24
N ALA A 70 -16.98 1.91 -20.24
CA ALA A 70 -17.62 0.59 -20.22
C ALA A 70 -19.15 0.70 -20.28
N THR A 71 -19.72 1.65 -19.53
CA THR A 71 -21.17 1.89 -19.52
C THR A 71 -21.67 2.35 -20.89
N PHE A 72 -20.95 3.26 -21.54
CA PHE A 72 -21.29 3.71 -22.89
C PHE A 72 -21.19 2.59 -23.91
N THR A 73 -20.14 1.76 -23.86
CA THR A 73 -19.98 0.61 -24.75
C THR A 73 -21.13 -0.38 -24.59
N VAL A 74 -21.50 -0.75 -23.35
CA VAL A 74 -22.64 -1.64 -23.10
C VAL A 74 -23.95 -1.04 -23.61
N ARG A 75 -24.16 0.27 -23.42
CA ARG A 75 -25.36 0.97 -23.90
C ARG A 75 -25.41 1.00 -25.43
N ALA A 76 -24.29 1.28 -26.09
CA ALA A 76 -24.19 1.28 -27.54
C ALA A 76 -24.43 -0.12 -28.12
N ALA A 77 -23.80 -1.15 -27.53
CA ALA A 77 -24.00 -2.55 -27.91
C ALA A 77 -25.47 -2.97 -27.76
N ARG A 78 -26.11 -2.66 -26.64
CA ARG A 78 -27.54 -2.95 -26.44
C ARG A 78 -28.43 -2.22 -27.44
N ARG A 79 -28.03 -1.03 -27.90
CA ARG A 79 -28.80 -0.28 -28.90
C ARG A 79 -28.62 -0.83 -30.31
N ALA A 80 -27.44 -1.36 -30.62
CA ALA A 80 -27.14 -1.95 -31.93
C ALA A 80 -27.64 -3.40 -32.05
N PHE A 81 -27.43 -4.21 -31.01
CA PHE A 81 -27.68 -5.66 -31.03
C PHE A 81 -28.90 -6.11 -30.21
N GLY A 82 -29.48 -5.21 -29.41
CA GLY A 82 -30.59 -5.56 -28.51
C GLY A 82 -30.13 -6.15 -27.16
N PRO A 83 -31.08 -6.58 -26.32
CA PRO A 83 -30.78 -7.16 -25.01
C PRO A 83 -30.06 -8.53 -25.15
N PRO A 84 -29.08 -8.82 -24.28
CA PRO A 84 -28.39 -10.12 -24.30
C PRO A 84 -29.35 -11.26 -23.92
N PRO A 85 -29.17 -12.46 -24.51
CA PRO A 85 -29.95 -13.64 -24.16
C PRO A 85 -29.67 -14.10 -22.72
N ALA A 86 -30.65 -14.72 -22.07
CA ALA A 86 -30.55 -15.18 -20.67
C ALA A 86 -29.54 -16.32 -20.46
N SER A 87 -29.29 -17.09 -21.52
CA SER A 87 -28.30 -18.16 -21.56
C SER A 87 -27.59 -18.12 -22.90
N TRP A 88 -26.27 -18.25 -22.89
CA TRP A 88 -25.51 -18.49 -24.10
C TRP A 88 -25.54 -20.00 -24.38
N PRO A 89 -25.78 -20.44 -25.62
CA PRO A 89 -25.62 -21.85 -25.96
C PRO A 89 -24.17 -22.22 -25.72
N GLU A 90 -23.92 -23.34 -25.02
CA GLU A 90 -22.57 -23.90 -24.94
C GLU A 90 -22.12 -24.20 -26.36
N THR A 91 -21.05 -23.54 -26.79
CA THR A 91 -20.37 -23.90 -28.03
C THR A 91 -19.80 -25.28 -27.83
N VAL A 92 -20.55 -26.31 -28.23
CA VAL A 92 -20.00 -27.63 -28.49
C VAL A 92 -19.09 -27.44 -29.69
N CYS A 93 -17.79 -27.30 -29.44
CA CYS A 93 -16.78 -27.36 -30.48
C CYS A 93 -16.69 -28.82 -30.95
N ASP A 94 -17.67 -29.26 -31.74
CA ASP A 94 -17.70 -30.58 -32.40
C ASP A 94 -17.03 -30.55 -33.78
N ASP A 95 -16.06 -29.65 -33.96
CA ASP A 95 -15.30 -29.48 -35.20
C ASP A 95 -13.81 -29.80 -34.99
N ALA A 96 -13.49 -30.73 -34.07
CA ALA A 96 -12.22 -31.42 -34.19
C ALA A 96 -12.30 -32.29 -35.46
N PRO A 97 -11.48 -32.05 -36.51
CA PRO A 97 -11.48 -32.91 -37.68
C PRO A 97 -11.22 -34.34 -37.21
N PRO A 98 -11.87 -35.37 -37.78
CA PRO A 98 -11.61 -36.75 -37.40
C PRO A 98 -10.11 -36.98 -37.56
N VAL A 99 -9.43 -37.25 -36.45
CA VAL A 99 -8.03 -37.63 -36.46
C VAL A 99 -7.99 -38.93 -37.27
N SER A 100 -7.46 -38.87 -38.48
CA SER A 100 -7.22 -40.05 -39.31
C SER A 100 -6.13 -40.87 -38.63
N GLU A 101 -6.54 -41.75 -37.73
CA GLU A 101 -5.69 -42.85 -37.28
C GLU A 101 -5.55 -43.83 -38.45
N ASP A 102 -4.58 -43.58 -39.33
CA ASP A 102 -4.08 -44.59 -40.26
C ASP A 102 -3.42 -45.71 -39.44
N PRO A 103 -3.85 -46.97 -39.55
CA PRO A 103 -3.18 -48.08 -38.89
C PRO A 103 -1.80 -48.33 -39.52
N PRO A 104 -0.76 -48.64 -38.72
CA PRO A 104 0.55 -48.99 -39.27
C PRO A 104 0.45 -50.32 -40.03
N VAL A 105 0.87 -50.31 -41.30
CA VAL A 105 1.06 -51.50 -42.16
C VAL A 105 2.34 -52.22 -41.76
#